data_AF-A0A0N1AZR5-F1
#
_entry.id   AF-A0A0N1AZR5-F1
#
_cell.length_a   1.000
_cell.length_b   1.000
_cell.length_c   1.000
_cell.angle_alpha   90.00
_cell.angle_beta   90.00
_cell.angle_gamma   90.00
#
_symmetry.space_group_name_H-M   'P 1'
#
loop_
_entity.id
_entity.type
_entity.pdbx_description
1 polymer ?
#
loop_
_entity_poly.entity_id
_entity_poly.type
_entity_poly.pdbx_seq_one_letter_code
_entity_poly.pdbx_strand_id
1 'polypeptide(L)' 'METCKLNSVDPQAYLVDVITRIVAGHPQGQIDDLLPWAYAIPPLKAVA' A
#
# COMPACT_ATOMS: atom_id res chain seq x y z
N MET A 1 13.32 5.56 5.99
CA MET A 1 12.55 4.31 6.18
C MET A 1 12.07 4.20 7.63
N GLU A 2 11.48 5.25 8.19
CA GLU A 2 10.96 5.26 9.57
C GLU A 2 9.42 5.24 9.59
N THR A 3 8.78 5.66 8.50
CA THR A 3 7.33 5.69 8.33
C THR A 3 6.68 4.30 8.27
N CYS A 4 7.31 3.30 7.66
CA CYS A 4 6.75 1.93 7.63
C CYS A 4 6.82 1.23 8.99
N LYS A 5 7.89 1.47 9.79
CA LYS A 5 8.01 0.93 11.15
C LYS A 5 6.90 1.44 12.08
N LEU A 6 6.51 2.70 11.93
CA LEU A 6 5.41 3.31 12.72
C LEU A 6 4.03 2.79 12.31
N ASN A 7 3.87 2.30 11.07
CA ASN A 7 2.62 1.69 10.59
C ASN A 7 2.57 0.16 10.82
N SER A 8 3.56 -0.43 11.51
CA SER A 8 3.71 -1.90 11.63
C SER A 8 3.72 -2.62 10.28
N VAL A 9 4.18 -1.92 9.24
CA VAL A 9 4.28 -2.46 7.87
C VAL A 9 5.73 -2.81 7.61
N ASP A 10 5.97 -4.01 7.08
CA ASP A 10 7.30 -4.38 6.61
C ASP A 10 7.68 -3.50 5.40
N PRO A 11 8.74 -2.67 5.50
CA PRO A 11 9.09 -1.72 4.46
C PRO A 11 9.48 -2.40 3.14
N GLN A 12 10.05 -3.61 3.21
CA GLN A 12 10.47 -4.33 2.00
C GLN A 12 9.25 -4.89 1.27
N ALA A 13 8.33 -5.55 1.99
CA ALA A 13 7.08 -6.07 1.44
C ALA A 13 6.21 -4.96 0.83
N TYR A 14 6.09 -3.83 1.52
CA TYR A 14 5.36 -2.66 1.02
C TYR A 14 5.95 -2.11 -0.29
N LEU A 15 7.27 -1.94 -0.37
CA LEU A 15 7.90 -1.44 -1.59
C LEU A 15 7.72 -2.40 -2.76
N VAL A 16 7.88 -3.70 -2.53
CA VAL A 16 7.68 -4.71 -3.57
C VAL A 16 6.25 -4.66 -4.09
N ASP A 17 5.25 -4.65 -3.20
CA ASP A 17 3.84 -4.62 -3.57
C ASP A 17 3.46 -3.33 -4.32
N VAL A 18 3.90 -2.16 -3.84
CA VAL A 18 3.66 -0.87 -4.51
C VAL A 18 4.27 -0.84 -5.91
N ILE A 19 5.52 -1.29 -6.06
CA ILE A 19 6.17 -1.36 -7.38
C ILE A 19 5.40 -2.32 -8.29
N THR A 20 4.99 -3.48 -7.79
CA THR A 20 4.19 -4.45 -8.55
C THR A 20 2.87 -3.83 -9.02
N ARG A 21 2.15 -3.10 -8.17
CA ARG A 21 0.91 -2.40 -8.56
C ARG A 21 1.15 -1.35 -9.63
N ILE A 22 2.20 -0.54 -9.48
CA ILE A 22 2.57 0.48 -10.48
C ILE A 22 2.86 -0.16 -11.83
N VAL A 23 3.66 -1.23 -11.86
CA VAL A 23 3.98 -1.97 -13.09
C VAL A 23 2.73 -2.64 -13.68
N ALA A 24 1.79 -3.07 -12.85
CA ALA A 24 0.50 -3.62 -13.27
C ALA A 24 -0.48 -2.57 -13.82
N GLY A 25 -0.09 -1.28 -13.88
CA GLY A 25 -0.91 -0.21 -14.44
C GLY A 25 -1.78 0.51 -13.41
N HIS A 26 -1.31 0.64 -12.17
CA HIS A 26 -2.03 1.39 -11.13
C HIS A 26 -2.40 2.81 -11.62
N PRO A 27 -3.67 3.22 -11.49
CA PRO A 27 -4.10 4.54 -11.95
C PRO A 27 -3.45 5.65 -11.12
N GLN A 28 -2.87 6.64 -11.79
CA GLN A 28 -2.23 7.80 -11.14
C GLN A 28 -3.17 8.59 -10.22
N GLY A 29 -4.48 8.55 -10.47
CA GLY A 29 -5.48 9.21 -9.61
C GLY A 29 -5.69 8.54 -8.25
N GLN A 30 -5.18 7.32 -8.05
CA GLN A 30 -5.37 6.54 -6.81
C GLN A 30 -4.06 6.32 -6.06
N ILE A 31 -3.14 7.29 -6.10
CA ILE A 31 -1.88 7.21 -5.34
C ILE A 31 -2.12 7.03 -3.83
N ASP A 32 -3.27 7.48 -3.31
CA ASP A 32 -3.61 7.33 -1.89
C ASP A 32 -3.64 5.86 -1.44
N ASP A 33 -4.07 4.94 -2.31
CA ASP A 33 -4.09 3.48 -2.06
C ASP A 33 -2.69 2.88 -1.92
N LEU A 34 -1.68 3.54 -2.49
CA LEU A 34 -0.29 3.12 -2.40
C LEU A 34 0.39 3.63 -1.13
N LEU A 35 -0.23 4.49 -0.34
CA LEU A 35 0.42 5.08 0.83
C LEU A 35 0.46 4.08 2.00
N PRO A 36 1.49 4.14 2.86
CA PRO A 36 1.73 3.09 3.85
C PRO A 36 0.62 2.97 4.91
N TRP A 37 -0.14 4.04 5.15
CA TRP A 37 -1.31 4.01 6.05
C TRP A 37 -2.53 3.35 5.40
N ALA A 38 -2.73 3.48 4.08
CA ALA A 38 -3.79 2.79 3.36
C ALA A 38 -3.47 1.29 3.20
N TYR A 39 -2.18 0.96 3.02
CA TYR A 39 -1.69 -0.42 2.97
C TYR A 39 -1.83 -1.16 4.32
N ALA A 40 -1.59 -0.46 5.43
CA ALA A 40 -1.70 -1.04 6.78
C ALA A 40 -3.15 -1.38 7.17
N ILE A 41 -4.14 -0.75 6.54
CA ILE A 41 -5.54 -1.05 6.72
C ILE A 41 -5.86 -2.18 5.74
N PRO A 42 -6.06 -3.44 6.18
CA PRO A 42 -6.55 -4.47 5.26
C PRO A 42 -7.80 -3.91 4.60
N PRO A 43 -7.97 -4.03 3.26
CA PRO A 43 -9.15 -3.50 2.61
C PRO A 43 -10.33 -4.10 3.36
N LEU A 44 -11.15 -3.22 3.95
CA LEU A 44 -12.43 -3.59 4.51
C LEU A 44 -13.16 -4.21 3.33
N LYS A 45 -13.07 -5.54 3.23
CA LYS A 45 -13.76 -6.33 2.24
C LYS A 45 -15.21 -5.92 2.46
N ALA A 46 -15.73 -5.09 1.56
CA ALA A 46 -17.12 -4.68 1.59
C ALA A 46 -17.91 -5.99 1.54
N VAL A 47 -18.38 -6.41 2.70
CA VAL A 47 -19.26 -7.56 2.86
C VAL A 47 -20.61 -7.07 2.35
N ALA A 48 -20.85 -7.33 1.08
CA ALA A 48 -22.19 -7.40 0.51
C ALA A 48 -22.74 -8.80 0.73
#